data_AF-A0A241XDM0-F1
#
_entry.id   AF-A0A241XDM0-F1
#
_cell.length_a   1.000
_cell.length_b   1.000
_cell.length_c   1.000
_cell.angle_alpha   90.00
_cell.angle_beta   90.00
_cell.angle_gamma   90.00
#
_symmetry.space_group_name_H-M   'P 1'
#
loop_
_entity.id
_entity.type
_entity.pdbx_description
1 polymer ?
#
loop_
_entity_poly.entity_id
_entity_poly.type
_entity_poly.pdbx_seq_one_letter_code
_entity_poly.pdbx_strand_id
1 'polypeptide(L)'
;MSALELTPPHSVEAEQAVLGGLMLDNAAWDIVGDHLHKEDFFRHEHRLIFTAISELAAKDAPFDVVTVSEAIEDLPEAGGLAYLGQLADNT
;
A
#
# COMPACT_ATOMS: atom_id res chain seq x y z
N MET A 1 -26.35 14.97 -15.81
CA MET A 1 -25.55 13.82 -15.36
C MET A 1 -24.47 14.39 -14.47
N SER A 2 -24.48 14.04 -13.18
CA SER A 2 -23.58 14.62 -12.18
C SER A 2 -22.21 13.97 -12.30
N ALA A 3 -21.14 14.74 -12.12
CA ALA A 3 -19.75 14.26 -12.16
C ALA A 3 -19.44 13.14 -11.12
N LEU A 4 -20.36 12.84 -10.20
CA LEU A 4 -20.28 11.71 -9.28
C LEU A 4 -20.40 10.33 -9.95
N GLU A 5 -20.97 10.21 -11.16
CA GLU A 5 -21.23 8.91 -11.80
C GLU A 5 -20.06 8.37 -12.67
N LEU A 6 -18.90 9.04 -12.68
CA LEU A 6 -17.77 8.70 -13.56
C LEU A 6 -16.54 8.16 -12.82
N THR A 7 -16.59 7.98 -11.51
CA THR A 7 -15.48 7.37 -10.77
C THR A 7 -15.51 5.85 -11.00
N PRO A 8 -14.42 5.24 -11.49
CA PRO A 8 -14.33 3.79 -11.58
C PRO A 8 -14.63 3.12 -10.22
N PRO A 9 -15.26 1.93 -10.23
CA PRO A 9 -15.48 1.19 -8.99
C PRO A 9 -14.13 0.93 -8.31
N HIS A 10 -14.03 1.30 -7.04
CA HIS A 10 -12.86 1.12 -6.20
C HIS A 10 -13.33 0.79 -4.77
N SER A 11 -12.45 0.18 -3.97
CA SER A 11 -12.67 -0.01 -2.54
C SER A 11 -11.40 0.37 -1.78
N VAL A 12 -11.50 1.44 -1.01
CA VAL A 12 -10.38 1.91 -0.18
C VAL A 12 -10.08 0.88 0.90
N GLU A 13 -11.10 0.23 1.45
CA GLU A 13 -10.97 -0.80 2.49
C GLU A 13 -10.19 -2.02 1.97
N ALA A 14 -10.44 -2.45 0.73
CA ALA A 14 -9.70 -3.54 0.11
C ALA A 14 -8.23 -3.17 -0.10
N GLU A 15 -7.94 -1.96 -0.57
CA GLU A 15 -6.57 -1.46 -0.70
C GLU A 15 -5.85 -1.42 0.64
N GLN A 16 -6.52 -0.93 1.69
CA GLN A 16 -5.98 -0.90 3.05
C GLN A 16 -5.67 -2.30 3.57
N ALA A 17 -6.55 -3.26 3.36
CA ALA A 17 -6.35 -4.66 3.76
C ALA A 17 -5.16 -5.31 3.06
N VAL A 18 -4.95 -5.03 1.77
CA VAL A 18 -3.78 -5.53 1.02
C VAL A 18 -2.49 -4.95 1.58
N LEU A 19 -2.43 -3.62 1.76
CA LEU A 19 -1.23 -2.95 2.25
C LEU A 19 -0.91 -3.34 3.70
N GLY A 20 -1.92 -3.38 4.56
CA GLY A 20 -1.81 -3.83 5.94
C GLY A 20 -1.34 -5.28 6.02
N GLY A 21 -1.98 -6.17 5.27
CA GLY A 21 -1.62 -7.58 5.20
C GLY A 21 -0.17 -7.81 4.75
N LEU A 22 0.30 -7.08 3.75
CA LEU A 22 1.70 -7.15 3.30
C LEU A 22 2.69 -6.70 4.40
N MET A 23 2.38 -5.63 5.11
CA MET A 23 3.24 -5.13 6.21
C MET A 23 3.22 -6.06 7.44
N LEU A 24 2.18 -6.87 7.62
CA LEU A 24 2.07 -7.85 8.70
C LEU A 24 2.70 -9.21 8.35
N ASP A 25 2.52 -9.67 7.11
CA ASP A 25 3.02 -10.94 6.61
C ASP A 25 3.69 -10.75 5.25
N ASN A 26 5.02 -10.64 5.27
CA ASN A 26 5.80 -10.47 4.05
C ASN A 26 5.73 -11.69 3.13
N ALA A 27 5.36 -12.88 3.61
CA ALA A 27 5.17 -14.06 2.75
C ALA A 27 3.94 -13.90 1.83
N ALA A 28 2.99 -13.02 2.18
CA ALA A 28 1.85 -12.72 1.31
C ALA A 28 2.26 -12.09 -0.02
N TRP A 29 3.49 -11.55 -0.14
CA TRP A 29 4.03 -11.03 -1.39
C TRP A 29 4.08 -12.08 -2.50
N ASP A 30 4.41 -13.34 -2.17
CA ASP A 30 4.43 -14.45 -3.15
C ASP A 30 3.06 -14.70 -3.78
N ILE A 31 1.99 -14.27 -3.12
CA ILE A 31 0.61 -14.42 -3.60
C ILE A 31 0.17 -13.21 -4.40
N VAL A 32 0.55 -11.98 -4.00
CA VAL A 32 -0.02 -10.75 -4.57
C VAL A 32 0.91 -10.00 -5.53
N GLY A 33 2.23 -10.18 -5.40
CA GLY A 33 3.24 -9.38 -6.12
C GLY A 33 3.22 -9.54 -7.64
N ASP A 34 2.78 -10.70 -8.13
CA ASP A 34 2.60 -10.98 -9.56
C ASP A 34 1.24 -10.54 -10.12
N HIS A 35 0.29 -10.19 -9.24
CA HIS A 35 -1.09 -9.89 -9.62
C HIS A 35 -1.44 -8.41 -9.52
N LEU A 36 -0.75 -7.65 -8.67
CA LEU A 36 -1.03 -6.25 -8.41
C LEU A 36 0.12 -5.36 -8.86
N HIS A 37 -0.24 -4.23 -9.45
CA HIS A 37 0.65 -3.14 -9.76
C HIS A 37 0.23 -1.89 -8.98
N LYS A 38 1.16 -0.95 -8.79
CA LYS A 38 0.87 0.31 -8.08
C LYS A 38 -0.27 1.09 -8.73
N GLU A 39 -0.46 0.98 -10.04
CA GLU A 39 -1.53 1.63 -10.79
C GLU A 39 -2.93 1.11 -10.42
N ASP A 40 -3.05 -0.10 -9.85
CA ASP A 40 -4.32 -0.70 -9.44
C ASP A 40 -4.90 -0.07 -8.17
N PHE A 41 -4.07 0.59 -7.37
CA PHE A 41 -4.50 1.30 -6.17
C PHE A 41 -5.08 2.66 -6.55
N PHE A 42 -6.35 2.92 -6.22
CA PHE A 42 -7.03 4.16 -6.58
C PHE A 42 -6.45 5.38 -5.85
N ARG A 43 -6.07 5.23 -4.58
CA ARG A 43 -5.50 6.33 -3.77
C ARG A 43 -4.03 6.53 -4.08
N HIS A 44 -3.65 7.79 -4.29
CA HIS A 44 -2.25 8.15 -4.56
C HIS A 44 -1.32 7.69 -3.45
N GLU A 45 -1.72 7.90 -2.19
CA GLU A 45 -0.95 7.50 -1.01
C GLU A 45 -0.69 5.99 -1.02
N HIS A 46 -1.69 5.18 -1.42
CA HIS A 46 -1.56 3.73 -1.51
C HIS A 46 -0.62 3.29 -2.63
N ARG A 47 -0.58 4.02 -3.77
CA ARG A 47 0.40 3.75 -4.83
C ARG A 47 1.83 3.96 -4.33
N LEU A 48 2.06 5.00 -3.53
CA LEU A 48 3.37 5.29 -2.93
C LEU A 48 3.80 4.16 -1.99
N ILE A 49 2.89 3.72 -1.11
CA ILE A 49 3.15 2.63 -0.15
C ILE A 49 3.43 1.32 -0.90
N PHE A 50 2.60 0.94 -1.87
CA PHE A 50 2.80 -0.28 -2.65
C PHE A 50 4.10 -0.25 -3.45
N THR A 51 4.48 0.93 -3.99
CA THR A 51 5.76 1.11 -4.68
C THR A 51 6.93 0.83 -3.74
N ALA A 52 6.92 1.40 -2.53
CA ALA A 52 7.96 1.15 -1.53
C ALA A 52 8.04 -0.34 -1.14
N ILE A 53 6.89 -1.00 -0.90
CA ILE A 53 6.83 -2.44 -0.63
C ILE A 53 7.43 -3.24 -1.79
N SER A 54 7.04 -2.94 -3.03
CA SER A 54 7.52 -3.63 -4.23
C SER A 54 9.03 -3.51 -4.39
N GLU A 55 9.58 -2.31 -4.12
CA GLU A 55 11.02 -2.05 -4.20
C GLU A 55 11.82 -2.74 -3.10
N LEU A 56 11.26 -2.84 -1.89
CA LEU A 56 11.86 -3.58 -0.78
C LEU A 56 11.83 -5.09 -1.06
N ALA A 57 10.69 -5.62 -1.51
CA ALA A 57 10.55 -7.01 -1.89
C ALA A 57 11.52 -7.41 -3.01
N ALA A 58 11.69 -6.56 -4.04
CA ALA A 58 12.65 -6.78 -5.13
C ALA A 58 14.13 -6.79 -4.67
N LYS A 59 14.41 -6.28 -3.46
CA LYS A 59 15.75 -6.28 -2.84
C LYS A 59 15.87 -7.38 -1.76
N ASP A 60 14.89 -8.28 -1.65
CA ASP A 60 14.78 -9.26 -0.58
C ASP A 60 14.86 -8.63 0.83
N ALA A 61 14.37 -7.38 0.96
CA ALA A 61 14.35 -6.64 2.22
C ALA A 61 12.99 -6.78 2.92
N PRO A 62 12.94 -6.74 4.27
CA PRO A 62 11.67 -6.65 5.00
C PRO A 62 10.87 -5.42 4.58
N PHE A 63 9.55 -5.52 4.64
CA PHE A 63 8.63 -4.42 4.35
C PHE A 63 7.54 -4.28 5.41
N ASP A 64 7.95 -4.35 6.68
CA ASP A 64 7.12 -3.92 7.82
C ASP A 64 6.90 -2.40 7.85
N VAL A 65 6.02 -1.94 8.75
CA VAL A 65 5.65 -0.51 8.89
C VAL A 65 6.87 0.41 9.03
N VAL A 66 7.88 0.01 9.80
CA VAL A 66 9.06 0.84 10.05
C VAL A 66 9.88 0.92 8.77
N THR A 67 10.16 -0.22 8.16
CA THR A 67 11.01 -0.30 6.98
C THR A 67 10.38 0.40 5.78
N VAL A 68 9.07 0.24 5.58
CA VAL A 68 8.31 0.97 4.56
C VAL A 68 8.36 2.47 4.81
N SER A 69 8.22 2.92 6.06
CA SER A 69 8.27 4.35 6.39
C SER A 69 9.63 4.98 6.08
N GLU A 70 10.72 4.23 6.24
CA GLU A 70 12.08 4.67 5.94
C GLU A 70 12.38 4.66 4.44
N ALA A 71 11.70 3.80 3.67
CA ALA A 71 11.88 3.68 2.23
C ALA A 71 11.13 4.77 1.43
N ILE A 72 10.11 5.41 2.02
CA ILE A 72 9.33 6.46 1.35
C ILE A 72 10.03 7.82 1.51
N GLU A 73 10.33 8.48 0.38
CA GLU A 73 11.01 9.79 0.38
C GLU A 73 10.16 10.90 1.02
N ASP A 74 8.88 11.02 0.65
CA ASP A 74 7.92 11.95 1.24
C ASP A 74 6.84 11.18 2.02
N LEU A 75 7.20 10.75 3.23
CA LEU A 75 6.30 10.02 4.12
C LEU A 75 4.98 10.78 4.41
N PRO A 76 4.98 12.11 4.62
CA PRO A 76 3.75 12.91 4.69
C PRO A 76 2.82 12.74 3.48
N GLU A 77 3.36 12.67 2.25
CA GLU A 77 2.56 12.43 1.03
C GLU A 77 1.90 11.05 1.02
N ALA A 78 2.53 10.05 1.64
CA ALA A 78 1.97 8.71 1.84
C ALA A 78 1.01 8.61 3.05
N GLY A 79 0.68 9.72 3.71
CA GLY A 79 -0.21 9.78 4.88
C GLY A 79 0.48 9.74 6.24
N GLY A 80 1.81 9.60 6.28
CA GLY A 80 2.59 9.63 7.52
C GLY A 80 2.71 8.28 8.23
N LEU A 81 3.64 8.20 9.18
CA LEU A 81 3.87 6.99 9.99
C LEU A 81 2.61 6.52 10.73
N ALA A 82 1.80 7.45 11.22
CA ALA A 82 0.55 7.12 11.92
C ALA A 82 -0.44 6.39 11.01
N TYR A 83 -0.50 6.75 9.72
CA TYR A 83 -1.36 6.07 8.76
C TYR A 83 -0.86 4.66 8.45
N LEU A 84 0.46 4.48 8.25
CA LEU A 84 1.03 3.14 8.07
C LEU A 84 0.74 2.21 9.25
N GLY A 85 0.88 2.72 10.48
CA GLY A 85 0.49 1.98 11.68
C GLY A 85 -1.00 1.60 11.68
N GLN A 86 -1.87 2.53 11.29
CA GLN A 86 -3.31 2.27 11.15
C GLN A 86 -3.62 1.17 10.13
N LEU A 87 -2.90 1.11 9.00
CA LEU A 87 -3.08 0.07 8.00
C LEU A 87 -2.73 -1.32 8.54
N ALA A 88 -1.61 -1.41 9.27
CA ALA A 88 -1.18 -2.66 9.89
C ALA A 88 -2.09 -3.10 11.04
N ASP A 89 -2.72 -2.17 11.78
CA ASP A 89 -3.57 -2.52 12.92
C ASP A 89 -5.00 -2.96 12.52
N ASN A 90 -5.50 -2.58 11.33
CA ASN A 90 -6.91 -2.76 10.93
C ASN A 90 -7.14 -3.88 9.90
N THR A 91 -6.24 -4.86 9.80
CA THR A 91 -6.34 -6.01 8.88
C THR A 91 -6.35 -7.33 9.67
#